data_AF-A0A952AGA8-F1
#
_entry.id   AF-A0A952AGA8-F1
#
_cell.length_a   1.000
_cell.length_b   1.000
_cell.length_c   1.000
_cell.angle_alpha   90.00
_cell.angle_beta   90.00
_cell.angle_gamma   90.00
#
_symmetry.space_group_name_H-M   'P 1'
#
loop_
_entity.id
_entity.type
_entity.pdbx_description
1 polymer ?
#
loop_
_entity_poly.entity_id
_entity_poly.type
_entity_poly.pdbx_seq_one_letter_code
_entity_poly.pdbx_strand_id
1 'polypeptide(L)'
;SYLLGTKHGIGNCIVMNHLEEYYPEGQKEFKRMVEKGGYEIPQGICKGLTDEQFDTMINVSLGMKPLWENALGKNWESIMTREKLRALYEKL
;
A
#
# COMPACT_ATOMS: atom_id res chain seq x y z
N SER A 1 2.91 -13.34 -4.07
CA SER A 1 2.76 -11.98 -4.64
C SER A 1 2.58 -12.13 -6.13
N TYR A 2 1.68 -11.34 -6.72
CA TYR A 2 1.30 -11.43 -8.13
C TYR A 2 2.41 -10.94 -9.08
N LEU A 3 3.28 -10.02 -8.64
CA LEU A 3 4.35 -9.44 -9.47
C LEU A 3 5.73 -9.50 -8.78
N LEU A 4 5.85 -8.91 -7.58
CA LEU A 4 7.16 -8.65 -6.94
C LEU A 4 7.71 -9.79 -6.07
N GLY A 5 7.01 -10.91 -5.92
CA GLY A 5 7.41 -11.99 -5.00
C GLY A 5 7.34 -11.65 -3.50
N THR A 6 7.05 -10.40 -3.11
CA THR A 6 6.88 -9.94 -1.72
C THR A 6 5.92 -10.84 -0.92
N LYS A 7 6.38 -11.34 0.23
CA LYS A 7 5.56 -12.17 1.12
C LYS A 7 4.48 -11.31 1.81
N HIS A 8 3.36 -11.91 2.15
CA HIS A 8 2.18 -11.18 2.67
C HIS A 8 2.51 -10.29 3.88
N GLY A 9 3.12 -10.84 4.93
CA GLY A 9 3.42 -10.08 6.15
C GLY A 9 4.29 -8.85 5.89
N ILE A 10 5.41 -9.01 5.17
CA ILE A 10 6.31 -7.89 4.87
C ILE A 10 5.66 -6.89 3.90
N GLY A 11 4.85 -7.36 2.94
CA GLY A 11 4.09 -6.48 2.05
C GLY A 11 3.13 -5.56 2.81
N ASN A 12 2.43 -6.10 3.81
CA ASN A 12 1.54 -5.29 4.64
C ASN A 12 2.31 -4.24 5.44
N CYS A 13 3.48 -4.59 6.00
CA CYS A 13 4.32 -3.66 6.74
C CYS A 13 4.85 -2.51 5.85
N ILE A 14 5.27 -2.84 4.62
CA ILE A 14 5.72 -1.84 3.64
C ILE A 14 4.59 -0.86 3.35
N VAL A 15 3.40 -1.35 3.02
CA VAL A 15 2.24 -0.48 2.73
C VAL A 15 1.85 0.34 3.95
N MET A 16 1.75 -0.25 5.14
CA MET A 16 1.37 0.44 6.38
C MET A 16 2.26 1.65 6.70
N ASN A 17 3.54 1.61 6.32
CA ASN A 17 4.46 2.73 6.51
C ASN A 17 4.02 4.01 5.76
N HIS A 18 3.19 3.89 4.73
CA HIS A 18 2.73 4.98 3.86
C HIS A 18 1.21 5.27 3.96
N LEU A 19 0.46 4.63 4.85
CA LEU A 19 -1.00 4.80 4.98
C LEU A 19 -1.44 5.82 6.05
N GLU A 20 -0.59 6.78 6.41
CA GLU A 20 -0.89 7.78 7.45
C GLU A 20 -2.16 8.59 7.17
N GLU A 21 -2.45 8.88 5.90
CA GLU A 21 -3.66 9.59 5.48
C GLU A 21 -4.95 8.85 5.87
N TYR A 22 -4.90 7.52 5.95
CA TYR A 22 -6.07 6.65 6.20
C TYR A 22 -6.10 6.10 7.62
N TYR A 23 -4.93 5.82 8.19
CA TYR A 23 -4.78 5.23 9.53
C TYR A 23 -3.73 5.99 10.34
N PRO A 24 -3.95 7.27 10.69
CA PRO A 24 -2.92 8.10 11.32
C PRO A 24 -2.45 7.54 12.66
N GLU A 25 -3.38 7.17 13.55
CA GLU A 25 -3.04 6.58 14.84
C GLU A 25 -2.43 5.18 14.69
N GLY A 26 -2.97 4.35 13.78
CA GLY A 26 -2.47 3.00 13.52
C GLY A 26 -1.06 3.00 12.92
N GLN A 27 -0.75 3.93 12.01
CA GLN A 27 0.58 4.08 11.43
C GLN A 27 1.59 4.57 12.47
N LYS A 28 1.19 5.52 13.33
CA LYS A 28 2.03 6.03 14.41
C LYS A 28 2.36 4.94 15.43
N GLU A 29 1.37 4.15 15.81
CA GLU A 29 1.56 2.98 16.67
C GLU A 29 2.47 1.94 16.00
N PHE A 30 2.23 1.63 14.73
CA PHE A 30 3.07 0.73 13.95
C PHE A 30 4.54 1.18 13.91
N LYS A 31 4.80 2.46 13.63
CA LYS A 31 6.17 3.01 13.62
C LYS A 31 6.87 2.86 14.98
N ARG A 32 6.15 3.10 16.09
CA ARG A 32 6.68 2.85 17.43
C ARG A 32 7.01 1.38 17.68
N MET A 33 6.20 0.45 17.17
CA MET A 33 6.46 -0.98 17.29
C MET A 33 7.70 -1.41 16.48
N VAL A 34 7.84 -0.89 15.26
CA VAL A 34 9.02 -1.10 14.40
C VAL A 34 10.29 -0.60 15.10
N GLU A 35 10.27 0.63 15.61
CA GLU A 35 11.40 1.23 16.34
C GLU A 35 11.75 0.43 17.60
N LYS A 36 10.76 0.11 18.44
CA LYS A 36 10.98 -0.66 19.67
C LYS A 36 11.51 -2.07 19.40
N GLY A 37 11.11 -2.67 18.28
CA GLY A 37 11.55 -3.99 17.86
C GLY A 37 12.92 -3.99 17.15
N GLY A 38 13.47 -2.83 16.81
CA GLY A 38 14.71 -2.72 16.04
C GLY A 38 14.58 -3.28 14.62
N TYR A 39 13.38 -3.20 14.04
CA TYR A 39 13.13 -3.72 12.69
C TYR A 39 13.36 -2.65 11.62
N GLU A 40 13.85 -3.08 10.46
CA GLU A 40 13.91 -2.26 9.26
C GLU A 40 12.83 -2.72 8.28
N ILE A 41 12.04 -1.77 7.77
CA ILE A 41 11.04 -2.04 6.74
C ILE A 41 11.68 -1.78 5.37
N PRO A 42 11.68 -2.74 4.43
CA PRO A 42 12.21 -2.55 3.09
C PRO A 42 11.56 -1.35 2.40
N GLN A 43 12.33 -0.61 1.60
CA GLN A 43 11.89 0.57 0.85
C GLN A 43 12.31 0.46 -0.60
N GLY A 44 11.60 1.15 -1.50
CA GLY A 44 11.88 1.19 -2.92
C GLY A 44 11.60 -0.13 -3.64
N ILE A 45 10.65 -0.93 -3.16
CA ILE A 45 10.29 -2.21 -3.78
C ILE A 45 9.64 -2.05 -5.16
N CYS A 46 9.08 -0.88 -5.45
CA CYS A 46 8.51 -0.53 -6.75
C CYS A 46 9.49 0.27 -7.62
N LYS A 47 10.73 0.49 -7.16
CA LYS A 47 11.73 1.23 -7.93
C LYS A 47 12.09 0.49 -9.21
N GLY A 48 11.93 1.18 -10.35
CA GLY A 48 12.29 0.67 -11.67
C GLY A 48 11.23 -0.23 -12.32
N LEU A 49 10.03 -0.31 -11.76
CA LEU A 49 8.91 -0.95 -12.46
C LEU A 49 8.51 -0.14 -13.69
N THR A 50 8.13 -0.85 -14.75
CA THR A 50 7.55 -0.23 -15.95
C THR A 50 6.12 0.21 -15.70
N ASP A 51 5.58 1.05 -16.57
CA ASP A 51 4.19 1.49 -16.47
C ASP A 51 3.21 0.31 -16.58
N GLU A 52 3.48 -0.69 -17.43
CA GLU A 52 2.64 -1.89 -17.53
C GLU A 52 2.63 -2.71 -16.25
N GLN A 53 3.76 -2.75 -15.53
CA GLN A 53 3.88 -3.42 -14.24
C GLN A 53 3.08 -2.69 -13.15
N PHE A 54 3.14 -1.36 -13.12
CA PHE A 54 2.27 -0.56 -12.24
C PHE A 54 0.80 -0.76 -12.57
N ASP A 55 0.42 -0.69 -13.84
CA ASP A 55 -0.97 -0.89 -14.27
C ASP A 55 -1.51 -2.25 -13.85
N THR A 56 -0.67 -3.28 -13.93
CA THR A 56 -0.99 -4.62 -13.46
C THR A 56 -1.30 -4.64 -11.96
N MET A 57 -0.45 -4.02 -11.14
CA MET A 57 -0.67 -3.93 -9.69
C MET A 57 -1.92 -3.10 -9.34
N ILE A 58 -2.12 -1.98 -10.02
CA ILE A 58 -3.29 -1.09 -9.87
C ILE A 58 -4.57 -1.85 -10.22
N ASN A 59 -4.60 -2.59 -11.32
CA ASN A 59 -5.76 -3.36 -11.75
C ASN A 59 -6.14 -4.43 -10.71
N VAL A 60 -5.15 -5.17 -10.19
CA VAL A 60 -5.38 -6.16 -9.14
C VAL A 60 -5.96 -5.52 -7.88
N SER A 61 -5.38 -4.39 -7.45
CA SER A 61 -5.79 -3.72 -6.22
C SER A 61 -7.17 -3.07 -6.33
N LEU A 62 -7.47 -2.35 -7.42
CA LEU A 62 -8.81 -1.78 -7.65
C LEU A 62 -9.89 -2.84 -7.88
N GLY A 63 -9.50 -4.07 -8.28
CA GLY A 63 -10.39 -5.22 -8.33
C GLY A 63 -10.90 -5.69 -6.96
N MET A 64 -10.24 -5.31 -5.86
CA MET A 64 -10.61 -5.69 -4.49
C MET A 64 -11.70 -4.79 -3.90
N LYS A 65 -12.80 -4.59 -4.64
CA LYS A 65 -13.88 -3.64 -4.28
C LYS A 65 -14.39 -3.76 -2.83
N PRO A 66 -14.64 -4.98 -2.27
CA PRO A 66 -15.13 -5.08 -0.90
C PRO A 66 -14.17 -4.51 0.15
N LEU A 67 -12.85 -4.56 -0.10
CA LEU A 67 -11.85 -4.00 0.82
C LEU A 67 -11.86 -2.47 0.78
N TRP A 68 -11.97 -1.90 -0.42
CA TRP A 68 -12.04 -0.45 -0.58
C TRP A 68 -13.32 0.14 -0.02
N GLU A 69 -14.47 -0.50 -0.26
CA GLU A 69 -15.74 -0.06 0.31
C GLU A 69 -15.73 -0.15 1.84
N ASN A 70 -15.12 -1.20 2.42
CA ASN A 70 -14.98 -1.31 3.86
C ASN A 70 -14.09 -0.21 4.46
N ALA A 71 -13.01 0.18 3.77
CA ALA A 71 -12.07 1.16 4.28
C ALA A 71 -12.51 2.62 4.05
N LEU A 72 -13.12 2.92 2.90
CA LEU A 72 -13.38 4.29 2.44
C LEU A 72 -14.87 4.60 2.18
N GLY A 73 -15.74 3.61 2.40
CA GLY A 73 -17.18 3.72 2.20
C GLY A 73 -17.63 3.53 0.74
N LYS A 74 -18.94 3.68 0.51
CA LYS A 74 -19.58 3.40 -0.80
C LYS A 74 -19.01 4.21 -1.97
N ASN A 75 -18.47 5.40 -1.70
CA ASN A 75 -17.90 6.29 -2.70
C ASN A 75 -16.38 6.12 -2.83
N TRP A 76 -15.82 4.97 -2.47
CA TRP A 76 -14.37 4.74 -2.49
C TRP A 76 -13.73 4.97 -3.87
N GLU A 77 -14.45 4.73 -4.98
CA GLU A 77 -13.93 4.91 -6.34
C GLU A 77 -13.57 6.38 -6.65
N SER A 78 -14.19 7.36 -5.96
CA SER A 78 -13.80 8.78 -6.09
C SER A 78 -12.63 9.19 -5.18
N ILE A 79 -12.32 8.37 -4.17
CA ILE A 79 -11.27 8.63 -3.19
C ILE A 79 -9.97 7.92 -3.60
N MET A 80 -10.07 6.66 -4.03
CA MET A 80 -8.95 5.83 -4.46
C MET A 80 -8.97 5.65 -5.97
N THR A 81 -8.54 6.71 -6.67
CA THR A 81 -8.41 6.70 -8.13
C THR A 81 -7.15 5.95 -8.58
N ARG A 82 -7.04 5.65 -9.88
CA ARG A 82 -5.82 5.03 -10.45
C ARG A 82 -4.59 5.90 -10.17
N GLU A 83 -4.73 7.21 -10.30
CA GLU A 83 -3.66 8.18 -10.11
C GLU A 83 -3.22 8.21 -8.63
N LYS A 84 -4.18 8.19 -7.69
CA LYS A 84 -3.86 8.14 -6.27
C LYS A 84 -3.15 6.85 -5.89
N LEU A 85 -3.63 5.71 -6.40
CA LEU A 85 -3.02 4.42 -6.14
C LEU A 85 -1.63 4.30 -6.79
N ARG A 86 -1.44 4.85 -8.00
CA ARG A 86 -0.12 4.97 -8.64
C ARG A 86 0.85 5.76 -7.77
N ALA A 87 0.43 6.94 -7.30
CA ALA A 87 1.25 7.77 -6.42
C ALA A 87 1.56 7.11 -5.07
N LEU A 88 0.70 6.23 -4.58
CA LEU A 88 1.00 5.40 -3.40
C LEU A 88 2.05 4.34 -3.74
N TYR A 89 1.90 3.60 -4.84
CA TYR A 89 2.87 2.58 -5.25
C TYR A 89 4.26 3.15 -5.56
N GLU A 90 4.35 4.35 -6.11
CA GLU A 90 5.65 5.01 -6.36
C GLU A 90 6.42 5.37 -5.08
N LYS A 91 5.74 5.42 -3.93
CA LYS A 91 6.39 5.61 -2.62
C LYS A 91 6.94 4.32 -2.03
N LEU A 92 6.59 3.14 -2.56
CA LEU A 92 6.92 1.83 -2.00
C LEU A 92 8.28 1.30 -2.44
#